data_AF-A0A8J7W8X0-F1
#
_entry.id   AF-A0A8J7W8X0-F1
#
_cell.length_a   1.000
_cell.length_b   1.000
_cell.length_c   1.000
_cell.angle_alpha   90.00
_cell.angle_beta   90.00
_cell.angle_gamma   90.00
#
_symmetry.space_group_name_H-M   'P 1'
#
loop_
_entity.id
_entity.type
_entity.pdbx_description
1 polymer ?
#
loop_
_entity_poly.entity_id
_entity_poly.type
_entity_poly.pdbx_seq_one_letter_code
_entity_poly.pdbx_strand_id
1 'polypeptide(L)'
;MISSSVTLFDGVNFSEIRRSCPSCTGPLRRHDVRKKRFARLIWGESTRNINVYITRYRCGECHRLWYADEPFYPDTRHGVPVVDLAVALSTKYPFHKTARILSGLGILIDRGTVRLYNRLPIPETTDMYGIPVPNRIIALSGLVAEGGAIEGAELLAALSLPFTERAAPERCPASEEERDE
;
A
#
# COMPACT_ATOMS: atom_id res chain seq x y z
N MET A 1 -14.51 8.13 -5.81
CA MET A 1 -14.61 7.07 -4.78
C MET A 1 -13.27 6.37 -4.60
N ILE A 2 -12.82 5.54 -5.56
CA ILE A 2 -11.58 4.76 -5.39
C ILE A 2 -10.32 5.64 -5.33
N SER A 3 -10.18 6.59 -6.25
CA SER A 3 -9.07 7.57 -6.22
C SER A 3 -9.06 8.40 -4.93
N SER A 4 -10.23 8.77 -4.43
CA SER A 4 -10.42 9.49 -3.15
C SER A 4 -9.93 8.68 -1.94
N SER A 5 -10.23 7.38 -1.89
CA SER A 5 -9.71 6.49 -0.84
C SER A 5 -8.19 6.37 -0.90
N VAL A 6 -7.60 6.35 -2.10
CA VAL A 6 -6.14 6.29 -2.27
C VAL A 6 -5.48 7.62 -1.87
N THR A 7 -6.12 8.77 -2.10
CA THR A 7 -5.57 10.07 -1.70
C THR A 7 -5.49 10.27 -0.20
N LEU A 8 -6.24 9.51 0.62
CA LEU A 8 -6.13 9.56 2.08
C LEU A 8 -4.73 9.24 2.60
N PHE A 9 -3.96 8.47 1.84
CA PHE A 9 -2.60 8.07 2.21
C PHE A 9 -1.56 9.15 1.88
N ASP A 10 -1.90 10.20 1.14
CA ASP A 10 -0.90 11.17 0.70
C ASP A 10 -0.33 11.97 1.87
N GLY A 11 0.97 11.82 2.10
CA GLY A 11 1.69 12.52 3.16
C GLY A 11 1.62 11.86 4.53
N VAL A 12 0.90 10.74 4.68
CA VAL A 12 0.75 10.06 5.98
C VAL A 12 2.07 9.44 6.43
N ASN A 13 2.40 9.63 7.72
CA ASN A 13 3.57 9.01 8.35
C ASN A 13 3.16 7.82 9.22
N PHE A 14 3.71 6.66 8.89
CA PHE A 14 3.56 5.42 9.63
C PHE A 14 4.76 5.26 10.57
N SER A 15 4.51 5.33 11.87
CA SER A 15 5.54 5.20 12.91
C SER A 15 5.26 4.12 13.95
N GLU A 16 4.16 3.39 13.82
CA GLU A 16 3.82 2.33 14.77
C GLU A 16 4.62 1.06 14.49
N ILE A 17 5.23 0.48 15.51
CA ILE A 17 5.97 -0.77 15.43
C ILE A 17 5.80 -1.54 16.72
N ARG A 18 6.05 -2.85 16.70
CA ARG A 18 6.14 -3.63 17.95
C ARG A 18 7.17 -3.01 18.89
N ARG A 19 6.92 -3.13 20.20
CA ARG A 19 7.81 -2.60 21.23
C ARG A 19 9.20 -3.25 21.22
N SER A 20 9.32 -4.47 20.70
CA SER A 20 10.53 -5.27 20.71
C SER A 20 10.88 -5.84 19.34
N CYS A 21 12.17 -6.06 19.12
CA CYS A 21 12.70 -6.66 17.89
C CYS A 21 12.11 -8.06 17.67
N PRO A 22 11.50 -8.36 16.51
CA PRO A 22 10.97 -9.69 16.22
C PRO A 22 12.02 -10.83 16.23
N SER A 23 13.30 -10.49 16.06
CA SER A 23 14.38 -11.48 15.97
C SER A 23 15.10 -11.77 17.27
N CYS A 24 15.21 -10.80 18.18
CA CYS A 24 16.01 -10.94 19.41
C CYS A 24 15.37 -10.28 20.63
N THR A 25 14.15 -9.75 20.51
CA THR A 25 13.39 -9.07 21.58
C THR A 25 14.05 -7.79 22.12
N GLY A 26 15.20 -7.39 21.58
CA GLY A 26 15.90 -6.16 21.98
C GLY A 26 15.12 -4.87 21.71
N PRO A 27 15.50 -3.76 22.35
CA PRO A 27 14.83 -2.48 22.19
C PRO A 27 15.01 -1.92 20.78
N LEU A 28 13.95 -1.30 20.25
CA LEU A 28 13.94 -0.64 18.96
C LEU A 28 14.06 0.87 19.15
N ARG A 29 15.02 1.49 18.46
CA ARG A 29 15.23 2.94 18.45
C ARG A 29 14.89 3.49 17.08
N ARG A 30 14.19 4.64 17.04
CA ARG A 30 13.91 5.35 15.78
C ARG A 30 15.23 5.66 15.07
N HIS A 31 15.28 5.35 13.78
CA HIS A 31 16.47 5.53 12.95
C HIS A 31 16.25 6.70 11.99
N ASP A 32 15.35 6.56 11.03
CA ASP A 32 15.04 7.58 10.02
C ASP A 32 13.64 7.35 9.44
N VAL A 33 13.28 8.16 8.44
CA VAL A 33 11.97 8.09 7.76
C VAL A 33 12.20 7.91 6.27
N ARG A 34 11.63 6.86 5.69
CA ARG A 34 11.72 6.56 4.26
C ARG A 34 10.43 6.97 3.56
N LYS A 35 10.56 7.75 2.48
CA LYS A 35 9.47 8.05 1.55
C LYS A 35 9.26 6.84 0.64
N LYS A 36 8.04 6.30 0.57
CA LYS A 36 7.64 5.28 -0.39
C LYS A 36 6.48 5.77 -1.25
N ARG A 37 6.52 5.46 -2.55
CA ARG A 37 5.42 5.72 -3.46
C ARG A 37 4.30 4.72 -3.18
N PHE A 38 3.11 5.22 -2.86
CA PHE A 38 1.93 4.41 -2.57
C PHE A 38 1.13 4.11 -3.84
N ALA A 39 0.93 5.13 -4.68
CA ALA A 39 0.21 5.00 -5.94
C ALA A 39 0.57 6.15 -6.91
N ARG A 40 0.28 5.93 -8.20
CA ARG A 40 0.24 6.99 -9.22
C ARG A 40 -1.20 7.21 -9.64
N LEU A 41 -1.67 8.45 -9.50
CA LEU A 41 -3.01 8.84 -9.90
C LEU A 41 -2.98 9.71 -11.15
N ILE A 42 -4.00 9.57 -12.00
CA ILE A 42 -4.26 10.45 -13.13
C ILE A 42 -5.06 11.65 -12.60
N TRP A 43 -4.57 12.86 -12.84
CA TRP A 43 -5.18 14.10 -12.38
C TRP A 43 -5.29 15.09 -13.55
N GLY A 44 -6.46 15.12 -14.18
CA GLY A 44 -6.65 15.85 -15.44
C GLY A 44 -5.71 15.30 -16.52
N GLU A 45 -4.89 16.19 -17.08
CA GLU A 45 -3.86 15.84 -18.08
C GLU A 45 -2.52 15.41 -17.45
N SER A 46 -2.40 15.48 -16.12
CA SER A 46 -1.15 15.22 -15.39
C SER A 46 -1.20 13.93 -14.57
N THR A 47 -0.06 13.50 -14.04
CA THR A 47 0.00 12.40 -13.06
C THR A 47 0.52 12.90 -11.72
N ARG A 48 -0.08 12.42 -10.62
CA ARG A 48 0.29 12.74 -9.25
C ARG A 48 0.78 11.49 -8.52
N ASN A 49 1.94 11.58 -7.90
CA ASN A 49 2.44 10.53 -7.01
C ASN A 49 1.84 10.72 -5.62
N ILE A 50 1.15 9.68 -5.13
CA ILE A 50 0.75 9.58 -3.73
C ILE A 50 1.89 8.92 -2.98
N ASN A 51 2.40 9.59 -1.94
CA ASN A 51 3.54 9.09 -1.17
C ASN A 51 3.19 8.96 0.29
N VAL A 52 3.71 7.91 0.91
CA VAL A 52 3.65 7.69 2.35
C VAL A 52 5.05 7.74 2.93
N TYR A 53 5.14 8.06 4.21
CA TYR A 53 6.38 8.09 4.97
C TYR A 53 6.36 6.95 5.97
N ILE A 54 7.40 6.13 6.00
CA ILE A 54 7.49 5.00 6.94
C ILE A 54 8.74 5.19 7.78
N THR A 55 8.55 5.24 9.10
CA THR A 55 9.64 5.33 10.05
C THR A 55 10.35 3.98 10.16
N ARG A 56 11.68 3.98 10.07
CA ARG A 56 12.52 2.82 10.32
C ARG A 56 13.07 2.83 11.73
N TYR A 57 13.26 1.64 12.28
CA TYR A 57 13.78 1.40 13.61
C TYR A 57 15.00 0.49 13.55
N ARG A 58 16.02 0.81 14.33
CA ARG A 58 17.21 -0.02 14.50
C ARG A 58 17.15 -0.74 15.85
N CYS A 59 17.39 -2.05 15.85
CA CYS A 59 17.54 -2.79 17.09
C CYS A 59 18.87 -2.45 17.79
N GLY A 60 18.83 -2.23 19.10
CA GLY A 60 20.04 -2.01 19.90
C GLY A 60 20.95 -3.24 19.99
N GLU A 61 20.38 -4.45 19.92
CA GLU A 61 21.11 -5.71 20.14
C GLU A 61 21.60 -6.33 18.82
N CYS A 62 20.69 -6.63 17.89
CA CYS A 62 21.05 -7.31 16.63
C CYS A 62 21.35 -6.34 15.47
N HIS A 63 21.23 -5.03 15.70
CA HIS A 63 21.45 -3.95 14.74
C HIS A 63 20.63 -4.00 13.44
N ARG A 64 19.67 -4.94 13.32
CA ARG A 64 18.77 -5.04 12.17
C ARG A 64 17.83 -3.84 12.10
N LEU A 65 17.49 -3.45 10.87
CA LEU A 65 16.52 -2.43 10.55
C LEU A 65 15.13 -3.05 10.32
N TRP A 66 14.13 -2.41 10.90
CA TRP A 66 12.73 -2.78 10.81
C TRP A 66 11.92 -1.58 10.37
N TYR A 67 10.96 -1.80 9.47
CA TYR A 67 9.97 -0.79 9.13
C TYR A 67 8.86 -0.76 10.18
N ALA A 68 8.31 0.42 10.43
CA ALA A 68 7.00 0.56 11.02
C ALA A 68 5.93 -0.17 10.18
N ASP A 69 4.79 -0.45 10.80
CA ASP A 69 3.65 -1.04 10.13
C ASP A 69 3.27 -0.21 8.90
N GLU A 70 3.30 -0.83 7.72
CA GLU A 70 3.09 -0.14 6.46
C GLU A 70 1.92 -0.71 5.65
N PRO A 71 1.21 0.12 4.86
CA PRO A 71 0.04 -0.31 4.10
C PRO A 71 0.42 -0.94 2.75
N PHE A 72 1.42 -1.84 2.73
CA PHE A 72 1.90 -2.55 1.54
C PHE A 72 1.89 -4.05 1.77
N TYR A 73 1.66 -4.81 0.70
CA TYR A 73 1.99 -6.23 0.72
C TYR A 73 3.51 -6.41 0.62
N PRO A 74 4.07 -7.50 1.18
CA PRO A 74 5.48 -7.84 0.99
C PRO A 74 5.87 -7.84 -0.48
N ASP A 75 7.03 -7.27 -0.80
CA ASP A 75 7.60 -7.20 -2.15
C ASP A 75 6.70 -6.50 -3.21
N THR A 76 5.76 -5.65 -2.77
CA THR A 76 4.92 -4.84 -3.68
C THR A 76 5.31 -3.37 -3.71
N ARG A 77 5.07 -2.74 -4.87
CA ARG A 77 5.36 -1.32 -5.13
C ARG A 77 4.16 -0.39 -4.91
N HIS A 78 2.97 -0.95 -4.73
CA HIS A 78 1.72 -0.21 -4.60
C HIS A 78 1.05 -0.58 -3.28
N GLY A 79 0.30 0.37 -2.72
CA GLY A 79 -0.45 0.16 -1.50
C GLY A 79 -1.47 -0.97 -1.63
N VAL A 80 -1.80 -1.59 -0.49
CA VAL A 80 -2.76 -2.70 -0.39
C VAL A 80 -4.07 -2.45 -1.15
N PRO A 81 -4.76 -1.30 -1.02
CA PRO A 81 -6.01 -1.04 -1.76
C PRO A 81 -5.87 -1.14 -3.27
N VAL A 82 -4.74 -0.65 -3.79
CA VAL A 82 -4.45 -0.62 -5.23
C VAL A 82 -4.15 -2.03 -5.73
N VAL A 83 -3.38 -2.79 -4.94
CA VAL A 83 -3.07 -4.20 -5.22
C VAL A 83 -4.33 -5.05 -5.18
N ASP A 84 -5.14 -4.91 -4.14
CA ASP A 84 -6.40 -5.66 -3.95
C ASP A 84 -7.34 -5.42 -5.14
N LEU A 85 -7.48 -4.17 -5.58
CA LEU A 85 -8.34 -3.85 -6.73
C LEU A 85 -7.81 -4.46 -8.03
N ALA A 86 -6.48 -4.44 -8.23
CA ALA A 86 -5.87 -5.06 -9.40
C ALA A 86 -6.11 -6.58 -9.43
N VAL A 87 -5.96 -7.25 -8.28
CA VAL A 87 -6.23 -8.69 -8.13
C VAL A 87 -7.72 -9.00 -8.34
N ALA A 88 -8.61 -8.24 -7.70
CA ALA A 88 -10.05 -8.41 -7.85
C ALA A 88 -10.48 -8.30 -9.32
N LEU A 89 -10.02 -7.28 -10.03
CA LEU A 89 -10.33 -7.07 -11.44
C LEU A 89 -9.71 -8.15 -12.35
N SER A 90 -8.51 -8.66 -12.04
CA SER A 90 -7.86 -9.69 -12.86
C SER A 90 -8.54 -11.06 -12.77
N THR A 91 -9.40 -11.29 -11.78
CA THR A 91 -10.25 -12.49 -11.74
C THR A 91 -11.30 -12.51 -12.87
N LYS A 92 -11.77 -11.33 -13.29
CA LYS A 92 -12.86 -11.17 -14.26
C LYS A 92 -12.38 -10.73 -15.64
N TYR A 93 -11.24 -10.05 -15.70
CA TYR A 93 -10.72 -9.44 -16.92
C TYR A 93 -9.26 -9.83 -17.19
N PRO A 94 -8.85 -9.94 -18.46
CA PRO A 94 -7.44 -10.10 -18.81
C PRO A 94 -6.59 -8.92 -18.34
N PHE A 95 -5.32 -9.15 -18.03
CA PHE A 95 -4.43 -8.15 -17.41
C PHE A 95 -4.34 -6.80 -18.13
N HIS A 96 -4.38 -6.80 -19.47
CA HIS A 96 -4.38 -5.55 -20.26
C HIS A 96 -5.67 -4.75 -20.05
N LYS A 97 -6.81 -5.44 -19.95
CA LYS A 97 -8.11 -4.82 -19.72
C LYS A 97 -8.22 -4.34 -18.27
N THR A 98 -7.70 -5.10 -17.31
CA THR A 98 -7.57 -4.66 -15.92
C THR A 98 -6.76 -3.38 -15.78
N ALA A 99 -5.59 -3.30 -16.39
CA ALA A 99 -4.77 -2.08 -16.39
C ALA A 99 -5.54 -0.89 -17.00
N ARG A 100 -6.26 -1.11 -18.10
CA ARG A 100 -7.10 -0.06 -18.73
C ARG A 100 -8.26 0.38 -17.83
N ILE A 101 -8.92 -0.56 -17.13
CA ILE A 101 -9.98 -0.24 -16.17
C ILE A 101 -9.41 0.59 -15.01
N LEU A 102 -8.27 0.18 -14.45
CA LEU A 102 -7.60 0.93 -13.38
C LEU A 102 -7.24 2.35 -13.81
N SER A 103 -6.69 2.52 -15.02
CA SER A 103 -6.43 3.85 -15.59
C SER A 103 -7.72 4.66 -15.74
N GLY A 104 -8.83 4.03 -16.17
CA GLY A 104 -10.15 4.68 -16.22
C GLY A 104 -10.68 5.09 -14.83
N LEU A 105 -10.28 4.40 -13.77
CA LEU A 105 -10.55 4.75 -12.38
C LEU A 105 -9.55 5.78 -11.80
N GLY A 106 -8.63 6.26 -12.63
CA GLY A 106 -7.62 7.25 -12.27
C GLY A 106 -6.38 6.68 -11.60
N ILE A 107 -6.14 5.36 -11.64
CA ILE A 107 -4.98 4.69 -11.06
C ILE A 107 -4.07 4.17 -12.17
N LEU A 108 -2.83 4.64 -12.22
CA LEU A 108 -1.87 4.24 -13.24
C LEU A 108 -1.09 2.99 -12.80
N ILE A 109 -1.38 1.85 -13.44
CA ILE A 109 -0.63 0.60 -13.26
C ILE A 109 -0.38 -0.05 -14.63
N ASP A 110 0.81 -0.61 -14.82
CA ASP A 110 1.16 -1.35 -16.02
C ASP A 110 0.65 -2.81 -15.99
N ARG A 111 0.46 -3.39 -17.17
CA ARG A 111 0.00 -4.78 -17.33
C ARG A 111 0.92 -5.80 -16.63
N GLY A 112 2.23 -5.56 -16.60
CA GLY A 112 3.21 -6.47 -16.01
C GLY A 112 3.07 -6.53 -14.49
N THR A 113 2.82 -5.38 -13.88
CA THR A 113 2.53 -5.22 -12.45
C THR A 113 1.22 -5.90 -12.07
N VAL A 114 0.15 -5.76 -12.86
CA VAL A 114 -1.10 -6.52 -12.63
C VAL A 114 -0.84 -8.03 -12.66
N ARG A 115 -0.07 -8.51 -13.64
CA ARG A 115 0.30 -9.94 -13.73
C ARG A 115 1.09 -10.41 -12.51
N LEU A 116 1.96 -9.56 -11.96
CA LEU A 116 2.70 -9.86 -10.73
C LEU A 116 1.76 -10.00 -9.53
N TYR A 117 0.80 -9.08 -9.38
CA TYR A 117 -0.16 -9.06 -8.27
C TYR A 117 -1.14 -10.21 -8.27
N ASN A 118 -1.47 -10.77 -9.44
CA ASN A 118 -2.35 -11.93 -9.55
C ASN A 118 -1.80 -13.22 -8.87
N ARG A 119 -0.59 -13.17 -8.29
CA ARG A 119 -0.04 -14.25 -7.44
C ARG A 119 -0.43 -14.11 -5.96
N LEU A 120 -0.98 -12.97 -5.57
CA LEU A 120 -1.41 -12.68 -4.22
C LEU A 120 -2.80 -13.28 -3.95
N PRO A 121 -3.18 -13.45 -2.67
CA PRO A 121 -4.52 -13.91 -2.31
C PRO A 121 -5.60 -13.02 -2.90
N ILE A 122 -6.70 -13.64 -3.33
CA ILE A 122 -7.87 -12.91 -3.82
C ILE A 122 -8.53 -12.23 -2.61
N PRO A 123 -8.69 -10.89 -2.61
CA PRO A 123 -9.34 -10.19 -1.51
C PRO A 123 -10.85 -10.45 -1.52
N GLU A 124 -11.49 -10.23 -0.37
CA GLU A 124 -12.96 -10.20 -0.32
C GLU A 124 -13.49 -8.98 -1.07
N THR A 125 -14.46 -9.21 -1.95
CA THR A 125 -15.03 -8.18 -2.82
C THR A 125 -16.54 -8.13 -2.73
N THR A 126 -17.08 -6.93 -2.83
CA THR A 126 -18.50 -6.69 -3.06
C THR A 126 -18.68 -6.25 -4.52
N ASP A 127 -19.63 -6.86 -5.24
CA ASP A 127 -19.94 -6.41 -6.61
C ASP A 127 -20.72 -5.09 -6.54
N MET A 128 -20.12 -4.04 -7.10
CA MET A 128 -20.74 -2.73 -7.25
C MET A 128 -20.79 -2.40 -8.73
N TYR A 129 -22.00 -2.42 -9.31
CA TYR A 129 -22.23 -2.12 -10.73
C TYR A 129 -21.43 -3.03 -11.71
N GLY A 130 -21.26 -4.31 -11.37
CA GLY A 130 -20.50 -5.27 -12.17
C GLY A 130 -18.99 -5.16 -12.00
N ILE A 131 -18.50 -4.31 -11.09
CA ILE A 131 -17.10 -4.18 -10.73
C ILE A 131 -16.89 -4.83 -9.35
N PRO A 132 -15.99 -5.83 -9.23
CA PRO A 132 -15.62 -6.37 -7.93
C PRO A 132 -14.79 -5.34 -7.16
N VAL A 133 -15.40 -4.70 -6.16
CA VAL A 133 -14.74 -3.71 -5.31
C VAL A 133 -14.28 -4.38 -4.01
N PRO A 134 -12.97 -4.36 -3.69
CA PRO A 134 -12.47 -4.89 -2.43
C PRO A 134 -13.11 -4.22 -1.20
N ASN A 135 -13.49 -5.02 -0.20
CA ASN A 135 -14.14 -4.52 1.02
C ASN A 135 -13.29 -3.47 1.77
N ARG A 136 -11.96 -3.58 1.70
CA ARG A 136 -11.02 -2.60 2.26
C ARG A 136 -11.13 -1.21 1.61
N ILE A 137 -11.44 -1.12 0.31
CA ILE A 137 -11.69 0.17 -0.35
C ILE A 137 -13.01 0.78 0.14
N ILE A 138 -14.02 -0.06 0.37
CA ILE A 138 -15.31 0.37 0.92
C ILE A 138 -15.11 0.91 2.34
N ALA A 139 -14.35 0.21 3.19
CA ALA A 139 -14.01 0.68 4.53
C ALA A 139 -13.31 2.05 4.51
N LEU A 140 -12.32 2.23 3.62
CA LEU A 140 -11.65 3.52 3.45
C LEU A 140 -12.60 4.64 2.97
N SER A 141 -13.61 4.31 2.16
CA SER A 141 -14.57 5.32 1.70
C SER A 141 -15.44 5.87 2.82
N GLY A 142 -15.68 5.09 3.89
CA GLY A 142 -16.32 5.58 5.11
C GLY A 142 -15.49 6.69 5.77
N LEU A 143 -14.18 6.49 5.90
CA LEU A 143 -13.27 7.50 6.48
C LEU A 143 -13.20 8.79 5.63
N VAL A 144 -13.30 8.68 4.30
CA VAL A 144 -13.38 9.86 3.42
C VAL A 144 -14.63 10.69 3.75
N ALA A 145 -15.75 10.05 4.07
CA ALA A 145 -17.01 10.72 4.34
C ALA A 145 -17.04 11.40 5.72
N GLU A 146 -16.34 10.84 6.71
CA GLU A 146 -16.28 11.39 8.06
C GLU A 146 -15.51 12.72 8.13
N GLY A 147 -14.45 12.87 7.32
CA GLY A 147 -13.69 14.10 7.18
C GLY A 147 -12.85 14.44 8.43
N GLY A 148 -11.53 14.45 8.28
CA GLY A 148 -10.63 14.76 9.40
C GLY A 148 -9.17 14.55 9.07
N ALA A 149 -8.28 14.91 10.00
CA ALA A 149 -6.89 14.50 9.94
C ALA A 149 -6.81 13.02 10.32
N ILE A 150 -6.59 12.16 9.34
CA ILE A 150 -6.57 10.71 9.54
C ILE A 150 -5.16 10.29 9.95
N GLU A 151 -5.04 9.61 11.07
CA GLU A 151 -3.76 9.05 11.51
C GLU A 151 -3.44 7.75 10.77
N GLY A 152 -2.15 7.45 10.61
CA GLY A 152 -1.72 6.21 9.95
C GLY A 152 -2.28 4.94 10.60
N ALA A 153 -2.47 4.97 11.92
CA ALA A 153 -3.06 3.88 12.69
C ALA A 153 -4.49 3.56 12.25
N GLU A 154 -5.31 4.60 12.03
CA GLU A 154 -6.72 4.47 11.59
C GLU A 154 -6.80 3.89 10.17
N LEU A 155 -5.91 4.34 9.27
CA LEU A 155 -5.82 3.78 7.93
C LEU A 155 -5.42 2.30 7.96
N LEU A 156 -4.46 1.92 8.80
CA LEU A 156 -4.06 0.51 8.95
C LEU A 156 -5.15 -0.34 9.59
N ALA A 157 -5.94 0.23 10.50
CA ALA A 157 -7.08 -0.43 11.12
C ALA A 157 -8.18 -0.69 10.06
N ALA A 158 -8.48 0.29 9.22
CA ALA A 158 -9.46 0.15 8.13
C ALA A 158 -9.06 -0.91 7.08
N LEU A 159 -7.76 -1.13 6.88
CA LEU A 159 -7.26 -2.18 5.99
C LEU A 159 -7.34 -3.59 6.60
N SER A 160 -7.55 -3.72 7.91
CA SER A 160 -7.61 -5.01 8.63
C SER A 160 -6.45 -5.96 8.30
N LEU A 161 -5.25 -5.43 8.05
CA LEU A 161 -4.09 -6.26 7.69
C LEU A 161 -3.61 -7.05 8.92
N PRO A 162 -3.24 -8.33 8.83
CA PRO A 162 -2.62 -9.02 9.97
C PRO A 162 -1.21 -8.46 10.24
N PHE A 163 -0.88 -8.20 11.50
CA PHE A 163 0.39 -7.58 11.93
C PHE A 163 1.64 -8.31 11.39
N THR A 164 1.54 -9.62 11.21
CA THR A 164 2.63 -10.51 10.75
C THR A 164 3.13 -10.22 9.33
N GLU A 165 2.36 -9.52 8.52
CA GLU A 165 2.76 -9.12 7.16
C GLU A 165 3.34 -7.69 7.10
N ARG A 166 3.29 -6.94 8.22
CA ARG A 166 3.54 -5.49 8.27
C ARG A 166 4.97 -5.11 8.67
N ALA A 167 5.64 -5.96 9.43
CA ALA A 167 7.01 -5.73 9.92
C ALA A 167 7.99 -6.69 9.23
N ALA A 168 8.24 -6.49 7.94
CA ALA A 168 9.33 -7.18 7.27
C ALA A 168 10.67 -6.55 7.67
N PRO A 169 11.72 -7.34 7.92
CA PRO A 169 13.08 -6.78 8.01
C PRO A 169 13.40 -6.13 6.66
N GLU A 170 14.16 -5.05 6.67
CA GLU A 170 14.67 -4.48 5.43
C GLU A 170 15.49 -5.54 4.69
N ARG A 171 14.93 -6.11 3.62
CA ARG A 171 15.73 -6.79 2.60
C ARG A 171 16.41 -5.66 1.83
N CYS A 172 17.73 -5.72 1.71
CA CYS A 172 18.50 -4.75 0.92
C CYS A 172 17.80 -4.56 -0.43
N PRO A 173 17.36 -3.35 -0.79
CA PRO A 173 16.88 -3.12 -2.15
C PRO A 173 18.05 -3.40 -3.09
N ALA A 174 17.83 -4.24 -4.10
CA ALA A 174 18.63 -4.17 -5.31
C ALA A 174 18.57 -2.71 -5.78
N SER A 175 19.72 -2.12 -6.09
CA SER A 175 19.90 -0.73 -6.49
C SER A 175 18.77 -0.25 -7.41
N GLU A 176 18.13 0.85 -7.01
CA GLU A 176 17.29 1.64 -7.90
C GLU A 176 18.21 2.38 -8.87
N GLU A 177 18.78 1.65 -9.83
CA GLU A 177 19.31 2.24 -11.06
C GLU A 177 18.18 2.30 -12.09
N GLU A 178 17.81 3.54 -12.40
CA GLU A 178 17.33 4.05 -13.69
C GLU A 178 16.23 3.26 -14.41
N ARG A 179 15.00 3.80 -14.34
CA ARG A 179 14.06 3.77 -15.47
C ARG A 179 13.22 5.04 -15.43
N ASP A 180 13.85 6.14 -15.81
CA ASP A 180 13.18 7.20 -16.55
C ASP A 180 13.34 6.83 -18.04
N GLU A 181 12.23 6.43 -18.67
CA GLU A 181 11.93 6.53 -20.11
C GLU A 181 10.42 6.31 -20.32
#